data_AF-A0A0D3ILV5-F1
#
_entry.id   AF-A0A0D3ILV5-F1
#
_cell.length_a   1.000
_cell.length_b   1.000
_cell.length_c   1.000
_cell.angle_alpha   90.00
_cell.angle_beta   90.00
_cell.angle_gamma   90.00
#
_symmetry.space_group_name_H-M   'P 1'
#
loop_
_entity.id
_entity.type
_entity.pdbx_description
1 polymer ?
#
loop_
_entity_poly.entity_id
_entity_poly.type
_entity_poly.pdbx_seq_one_letter_code
_entity_poly.pdbx_strand_id
1 'polypeptide(L)'
;MASHRIGARVAGLSPEQLVAIIEAQAGASDAALRVAEEHAARLVEQPEWVLSEVLLSPDLAPHILAQLPAREHAVKGTCRAWRRGWKETLKKRERPRLLAAMAGRERPEFSARHLLSASLTAQGLTTMPPE
;
A
#
# COMPACT_ATOMS: atom_id res chain seq x y z
N MET A 1 -25.52 1.68 -32.98
CA MET A 1 -26.68 2.62 -33.07
C MET A 1 -26.97 3.40 -31.77
N ALA A 2 -26.69 2.87 -30.56
CA ALA A 2 -26.96 3.59 -29.30
C ALA A 2 -26.14 4.88 -29.08
N SER A 3 -24.87 4.91 -29.51
CA SER A 3 -23.97 6.07 -29.39
C SER A 3 -24.56 7.34 -30.05
N HIS A 4 -25.23 7.18 -31.20
CA HIS A 4 -25.83 8.28 -31.95
C HIS A 4 -27.08 8.88 -31.25
N ARG A 5 -27.80 8.07 -30.46
CA ARG A 5 -28.96 8.55 -29.67
C ARG A 5 -28.53 9.30 -28.43
N ILE A 6 -27.43 8.89 -27.79
CA ILE A 6 -26.88 9.61 -26.62
C ILE A 6 -26.32 10.96 -27.07
N GLY A 7 -25.53 10.98 -28.14
CA GLY A 7 -24.99 12.22 -28.71
C GLY A 7 -26.06 13.24 -29.08
N ALA A 8 -27.16 12.81 -29.72
CA ALA A 8 -28.28 13.70 -30.06
C ALA A 8 -29.00 14.27 -28.83
N ARG A 9 -29.10 13.51 -27.73
CA ARG A 9 -29.70 13.99 -26.48
C ARG A 9 -28.78 14.96 -25.75
N VAL A 10 -27.47 14.71 -25.76
CA VAL A 10 -26.46 15.60 -25.18
C VAL A 10 -26.36 16.92 -25.93
N ALA A 11 -26.47 16.90 -27.27
CA ALA A 11 -26.45 18.12 -28.10
C ALA A 11 -27.65 19.06 -27.88
N GLY A 12 -28.76 18.56 -27.33
CA GLY A 12 -29.95 19.35 -27.01
C GLY A 12 -29.97 19.95 -25.60
N LEU A 13 -28.93 19.71 -24.79
CA LEU A 13 -28.84 20.23 -23.43
C LEU A 13 -28.08 21.56 -23.41
N SER A 14 -28.54 22.48 -22.58
CA SER A 14 -27.79 23.69 -22.26
C SER A 14 -26.52 23.36 -21.47
N PRO A 15 -25.47 24.21 -21.55
CA PRO A 15 -24.25 24.03 -20.76
C PRO A 15 -24.52 23.87 -19.26
N GLU A 16 -25.48 24.63 -18.71
CA GLU A 16 -25.84 24.58 -17.29
C GLU A 16 -26.49 23.24 -16.90
N GLN A 17 -27.31 22.67 -17.78
CA GLN A 17 -27.92 21.35 -17.57
C GLN A 17 -26.88 20.23 -17.65
N LEU A 18 -25.89 20.36 -18.53
CA LEU A 18 -24.78 19.41 -18.59
C LEU A 18 -23.94 19.45 -17.32
N VAL A 19 -23.62 20.65 -16.82
CA VAL A 19 -22.92 20.83 -15.54
C VAL A 19 -23.71 20.21 -14.39
N ALA A 20 -25.01 20.48 -14.28
CA ALA A 20 -25.86 19.91 -13.23
C ALA A 20 -25.91 18.37 -13.26
N ILE A 21 -25.94 17.76 -14.46
CA ILE A 21 -25.89 16.29 -14.62
C ILE A 21 -24.53 15.74 -14.19
N ILE A 22 -23.43 16.40 -14.57
CA ILE A 22 -22.07 16.00 -14.19
C ILE A 22 -21.90 16.10 -12.68
N GLU A 23 -22.31 17.21 -12.07
CA GLU A 23 -22.25 17.43 -10.62
C GLU A 23 -23.09 16.40 -9.85
N ALA A 24 -24.31 16.10 -10.32
CA ALA A 24 -25.16 15.08 -9.73
C ALA A 24 -24.58 13.66 -9.84
N GLN A 25 -23.61 13.43 -10.72
CA GLN A 25 -22.97 12.12 -10.93
C GLN A 25 -21.50 12.08 -10.48
N ALA A 26 -20.90 13.21 -10.13
CA ALA A 26 -19.49 13.34 -9.77
C ALA A 26 -19.09 12.49 -8.55
N GLY A 27 -20.05 12.11 -7.70
CA GLY A 27 -19.84 11.20 -6.56
C GLY A 27 -20.43 9.80 -6.73
N ALA A 28 -20.99 9.44 -7.89
CA ALA A 28 -21.74 8.20 -8.07
C ALA A 28 -20.86 6.98 -8.38
N SER A 29 -19.59 7.17 -8.73
CA SER A 29 -18.68 6.10 -9.11
C SER A 29 -17.23 6.42 -8.77
N ASP A 30 -16.66 5.66 -7.84
CA ASP A 30 -15.25 5.74 -7.45
C ASP A 30 -14.31 5.53 -8.65
N ALA A 31 -14.71 4.69 -9.60
CA ALA A 31 -13.93 4.46 -10.81
C ALA A 31 -13.92 5.69 -11.73
N ALA A 32 -15.05 6.40 -11.85
CA ALA A 32 -15.13 7.64 -12.63
C ALA A 32 -14.35 8.77 -11.95
N LEU A 33 -14.45 8.87 -10.62
CA LEU A 33 -13.69 9.84 -9.83
C LEU A 33 -12.18 9.63 -10.02
N ARG A 34 -11.69 8.39 -9.88
CA ARG A 34 -10.27 8.07 -10.10
C ARG A 34 -9.79 8.43 -11.51
N VAL A 35 -10.60 8.20 -12.54
CA VAL A 35 -10.24 8.55 -13.93
C VAL A 35 -10.22 10.07 -14.12
N ALA A 36 -11.16 10.81 -13.51
CA ALA A 36 -11.17 12.26 -13.53
C ALA A 36 -9.96 12.85 -12.79
N GLU A 37 -9.60 12.30 -11.63
CA GLU A 37 -8.38 12.67 -10.88
C GLU A 37 -7.11 12.37 -11.67
N GLU A 38 -7.03 11.21 -12.31
CA GLU A 38 -5.90 10.84 -13.16
C GLU A 38 -5.77 11.77 -14.37
N HIS A 39 -6.90 12.19 -14.95
CA HIS A 39 -6.92 13.14 -16.06
C HIS A 39 -6.53 14.56 -15.61
N ALA A 40 -7.06 15.02 -14.46
CA ALA A 40 -6.69 16.29 -13.86
C ALA A 40 -5.19 16.34 -13.51
N ALA A 41 -4.65 15.26 -12.94
CA ALA A 41 -3.22 15.15 -12.61
C ALA A 41 -2.30 15.22 -13.84
N ARG A 42 -2.79 14.86 -15.03
CA ARG A 42 -2.04 14.95 -16.30
C ARG A 42 -2.10 16.34 -16.94
N LEU A 43 -3.17 17.11 -16.68
CA LEU A 43 -3.41 18.42 -17.29
C LEU A 43 -2.97 19.59 -16.41
N VAL A 44 -2.85 19.37 -15.10
CA VAL A 44 -2.41 20.39 -14.16
C VAL A 44 -0.89 20.42 -14.11
N GLU A 45 -0.30 21.46 -14.70
CA GLU A 45 1.08 21.85 -14.42
C GLU A 45 1.22 22.11 -12.92
N GLN A 46 2.03 21.31 -12.25
CA GLN A 46 2.28 21.50 -10.83
C GLN A 46 3.13 22.76 -10.68
N PRO A 47 2.74 23.71 -9.82
CA PRO A 47 3.52 24.91 -9.63
C PRO A 47 4.90 24.53 -9.08
N GLU A 48 5.94 25.24 -9.52
CA GLU A 48 7.33 24.85 -9.30
C GLU A 48 7.67 24.65 -7.81
N TRP A 49 7.06 25.45 -6.93
CA TRP A 49 7.23 25.35 -5.47
C TRP A 49 6.81 23.97 -4.91
N VAL A 50 5.83 23.29 -5.50
CA VAL A 50 5.43 21.94 -5.07
C VAL A 50 6.58 20.95 -5.32
N LEU A 51 7.31 21.12 -6.41
CA LEU A 51 8.46 20.28 -6.73
C LEU A 51 9.66 20.67 -5.85
N SER A 52 10.05 21.94 -5.83
CA SER A 52 11.31 22.38 -5.20
C SER A 52 11.20 22.49 -3.68
N GLU A 53 10.10 23.00 -3.14
CA GLU A 53 9.93 23.26 -1.71
C GLU A 53 9.26 22.11 -0.95
N VAL A 54 8.55 21.20 -1.64
CA VAL A 54 7.88 20.06 -0.99
C VAL A 54 8.50 18.73 -1.40
N LEU A 55 8.35 18.31 -2.66
CA LEU A 55 8.73 16.96 -3.08
C LEU A 55 10.24 16.73 -3.09
N LEU A 56 11.03 17.74 -3.45
CA LEU A 56 12.50 17.66 -3.50
C LEU A 56 13.16 18.31 -2.30
N SER A 57 12.37 18.86 -1.38
CA SER A 57 12.90 19.52 -0.19
C SER A 57 13.69 18.55 0.68
N PRO A 58 14.92 18.93 1.10
CA PRO A 58 15.75 18.08 1.96
C PRO A 58 15.10 17.84 3.32
N ASP A 59 14.30 18.78 3.81
CA ASP A 59 13.66 18.67 5.12
C ASP A 59 12.39 17.81 5.05
N LEU A 60 11.60 17.94 3.98
CA LEU A 60 10.30 17.25 3.86
C LEU A 60 10.39 15.87 3.19
N ALA A 61 11.30 15.68 2.22
CA ALA A 61 11.41 14.42 1.51
C ALA A 61 11.62 13.21 2.45
N PRO A 62 12.46 13.26 3.51
CA PRO A 62 12.57 12.15 4.45
C PRO A 62 11.25 11.81 5.14
N HIS A 63 10.43 12.80 5.48
CA HIS A 63 9.14 12.60 6.15
C HIS A 63 8.10 11.96 5.23
N ILE A 64 8.04 12.40 3.96
CA ILE A 64 7.18 11.81 2.93
C ILE A 64 7.59 10.35 2.68
N LEU A 65 8.87 10.12 2.43
CA LEU A 65 9.41 8.79 2.14
C LEU A 65 9.31 7.84 3.34
N ALA A 66 9.28 8.36 4.57
CA ALA A 66 9.13 7.57 5.78
C ALA A 66 7.78 6.84 5.88
N GLN A 67 6.77 7.26 5.12
CA GLN A 67 5.46 6.59 5.07
C GLN A 67 5.45 5.36 4.15
N LEU A 68 6.42 5.25 3.23
CA LEU A 68 6.46 4.17 2.26
C LEU A 68 7.00 2.87 2.87
N PRO A 69 6.40 1.70 2.60
CA PRO A 69 6.93 0.40 3.01
C PRO A 69 8.42 0.22 2.70
N ALA A 70 9.16 -0.44 3.59
CA ALA A 70 10.61 -0.63 3.43
C ALA A 70 11.01 -1.41 2.16
N ARG A 71 10.06 -2.18 1.59
CA ARG A 71 10.20 -2.93 0.32
C ARG A 71 10.19 -2.04 -0.93
N GLU A 72 9.78 -0.77 -0.83
CA GLU A 72 9.64 0.15 -1.96
C GLU A 72 10.95 0.85 -2.32
N HIS A 73 11.98 0.08 -2.65
CA HIS A 73 13.28 0.61 -3.02
C HIS A 73 13.30 1.35 -4.37
N ALA A 74 12.27 1.19 -5.21
CA ALA A 74 12.15 1.89 -6.48
C ALA A 74 12.14 3.42 -6.29
N VAL A 75 11.59 3.89 -5.17
CA VAL A 75 11.42 5.31 -4.87
C VAL A 75 12.75 6.07 -4.76
N LYS A 76 13.83 5.42 -4.28
CA LYS A 76 15.16 6.05 -4.19
C LYS A 76 15.83 6.24 -5.57
N GLY A 77 15.24 5.65 -6.62
CA GLY A 77 15.70 5.70 -8.00
C GLY A 77 15.18 6.88 -8.81
N THR A 78 14.17 7.61 -8.31
CA THR A 78 13.49 8.69 -9.05
C THR A 78 14.41 9.89 -9.31
N CYS A 79 15.11 10.37 -8.29
CA CYS A 79 16.05 11.48 -8.40
C CYS A 79 17.11 11.47 -7.28
N ARG A 80 18.09 12.38 -7.36
CA ARG A 80 19.15 12.50 -6.34
C ARG A 80 18.62 12.93 -4.98
N ALA A 81 17.62 13.84 -4.92
CA ALA A 81 17.03 14.31 -3.67
C ALA A 81 16.32 13.16 -2.94
N TRP A 82 15.48 12.40 -3.64
CA TRP A 82 14.77 11.25 -3.08
C TRP A 82 15.72 10.14 -2.63
N ARG A 83 16.84 9.94 -3.34
CA ARG A 83 17.89 9.03 -2.89
C ARG A 83 18.50 9.44 -1.54
N ARG A 84 18.73 10.74 -1.31
CA ARG A 84 19.26 11.25 -0.04
C ARG A 84 18.22 11.10 1.07
N GLY A 85 17.01 11.61 0.85
CA GLY A 85 15.92 11.48 1.82
C GLY A 85 15.61 10.03 2.20
N TRP A 86 15.61 9.10 1.22
CA TRP A 86 15.43 7.67 1.50
C TRP A 86 16.50 7.12 2.46
N LYS A 87 17.78 7.46 2.27
CA LYS A 87 18.86 7.01 3.16
C LYS A 87 18.68 7.51 4.59
N GLU A 88 18.15 8.72 4.77
CA GLU A 88 17.87 9.25 6.10
C GLU A 88 16.76 8.49 6.82
N THR A 89 15.75 8.01 6.09
CA THR A 89 14.71 7.15 6.68
C THR A 89 15.27 5.83 7.17
N LEU A 90 16.28 5.26 6.49
CA LEU A 90 16.88 3.97 6.86
C LEU A 90 17.50 4.01 8.27
N LYS A 91 18.15 5.12 8.66
CA LYS A 91 18.72 5.29 10.01
C LYS A 91 17.67 5.13 11.11
N LYS A 92 16.42 5.55 10.85
CA LYS A 92 15.29 5.45 11.80
C LYS A 92 14.57 4.10 11.70
N ARG A 93 14.67 3.42 10.55
CA ARG A 93 14.02 2.14 10.23
C ARG A 93 14.86 0.90 10.59
N GLU A 94 16.07 1.05 11.11
CA GLU A 94 16.93 -0.10 11.47
C GLU A 94 16.46 -0.87 12.73
N ARG A 95 15.58 -0.28 13.56
CA ARG A 95 15.13 -0.89 14.81
C ARG A 95 14.20 -2.12 14.70
N PRO A 96 13.33 -2.30 13.69
CA PRO A 96 12.49 -3.49 13.57
C PRO A 96 13.24 -4.72 13.04
N ARG A 97 14.37 -4.56 12.33
CA ARG A 97 15.06 -5.68 11.69
C ARG A 97 15.89 -6.51 12.65
N LEU A 98 16.49 -5.91 13.67
CA LEU A 98 17.20 -6.66 14.71
C LEU A 98 16.20 -7.48 15.54
N LEU A 99 15.06 -6.90 15.91
CA LEU A 99 14.03 -7.61 16.66
C LEU A 99 13.36 -8.73 15.82
N ALA A 100 13.09 -8.50 14.53
CA ALA A 100 12.52 -9.53 13.65
C ALA A 100 13.53 -10.64 13.28
N ALA A 101 14.81 -10.30 13.08
CA ALA A 101 15.86 -11.28 12.81
C ALA A 101 16.24 -12.11 14.06
N MET A 102 16.11 -11.52 15.26
CA MET A 102 16.25 -12.25 16.54
C MET A 102 15.01 -13.09 16.85
N ALA A 103 13.80 -12.61 16.54
CA ALA A 103 12.55 -13.38 16.68
C ALA A 103 12.42 -14.52 15.66
N GLY A 104 13.13 -14.47 14.53
CA GLY A 104 13.15 -15.53 13.51
C GLY A 104 14.03 -16.73 13.86
N ARG A 105 14.68 -16.76 15.04
CA ARG A 105 15.58 -17.84 15.47
C ARG A 105 15.01 -18.71 16.61
N GLU A 106 13.69 -18.74 16.76
CA GLU A 106 13.01 -19.81 17.50
C GLU A 106 11.89 -20.38 16.63
N ARG A 107 12.21 -21.42 15.87
CA ARG A 107 11.23 -22.44 15.53
C ARG A 107 11.36 -23.54 16.59
N PRO A 108 10.44 -23.67 17.56
CA PRO A 108 10.19 -24.98 18.10
C PRO A 108 9.50 -25.77 16.98
N GLU A 109 10.22 -26.72 16.38
CA GLU A 109 9.59 -27.76 15.58
C GLU A 109 8.66 -28.57 16.49
N PHE A 110 7.41 -28.13 16.60
CA PHE A 110 6.38 -28.89 17.30
C PHE A 110 5.94 -30.04 16.40
N SER A 111 6.73 -31.11 16.38
CA SER A 111 6.39 -32.35 15.71
C SER A 111 5.22 -33.00 16.46
N ALA A 112 4.06 -33.08 15.81
CA ALA A 112 2.82 -33.68 16.33
C ALA A 112 2.97 -35.14 16.81
N ARG A 113 4.11 -35.80 16.52
CA ARG A 113 4.46 -37.12 17.05
C ARG A 113 4.78 -37.14 18.55
N HIS A 114 5.26 -36.03 19.14
CA HIS A 114 5.58 -35.99 20.57
C HIS A 114 4.35 -35.89 21.48
N LEU A 115 3.23 -35.34 20.99
CA LEU A 115 1.99 -35.25 21.77
C LEU A 115 1.29 -36.59 21.94
N LEU A 116 1.39 -37.49 20.96
CA LEU A 116 0.80 -38.83 21.05
C LEU A 116 1.59 -39.77 21.97
N SER A 117 2.92 -39.62 22.03
CA SER A 117 3.76 -40.36 22.99
C SER A 117 3.50 -39.91 24.43
N ALA A 118 3.46 -38.59 24.69
CA ALA A 118 3.24 -38.06 26.03
C ALA A 118 1.83 -38.38 26.58
N SER A 119 0.82 -38.44 25.69
CA SER A 119 -0.57 -38.75 26.09
C SER A 119 -0.79 -40.23 26.44
N LEU A 120 0.04 -41.14 25.92
CA LEU A 120 0.00 -42.57 26.26
C LEU A 120 0.75 -42.87 27.57
N THR A 121 1.82 -42.14 27.87
CA THR A 121 2.54 -42.28 29.15
C THR A 121 1.75 -41.72 30.33
N ALA A 122 0.92 -40.69 30.11
CA ALA A 122 0.08 -40.09 31.14
C ALA A 122 -1.16 -40.93 31.53
N GLN A 123 -1.51 -41.97 30.75
CA GLN A 123 -2.69 -42.81 31.00
C GLN A 123 -2.39 -44.16 31.69
N GLY A 124 -1.15 -44.40 32.14
CA GLY A 124 -0.86 -45.45 33.12
C GLY A 124 -1.19 -46.89 32.70
N LEU A 125 -1.24 -47.21 31.41
CA LEU A 125 -1.38 -48.60 30.94
C LEU A 125 0.00 -49.21 30.72
N THR A 126 0.66 -49.57 31.81
CA THR A 126 1.70 -50.62 31.77
C THR A 126 1.01 -51.93 32.14
N THR A 127 0.98 -52.89 31.21
CA THR A 127 0.72 -54.29 31.56
C THR A 127 2.00 -55.06 31.29
N MET A 128 2.61 -55.49 32.40
CA MET A 128 3.56 -56.58 32.65
C MET A 128 4.24 -57.31 31.47
N PRO A 129 5.53 -57.66 31.61
CA PRO A 129 6.26 -58.49 30.65
C PRO A 129 5.90 -59.98 30.80
N PRO A 130 5.94 -60.78 29.72
CA PRO A 130 6.05 -62.23 29.87
C PRO A 130 7.52 -62.65 30.04
N GLU A 131 7.70 -63.74 30.79
CA GLU A 131 8.97 -64.44 31.09
C GLU A 131 9.72 -64.94 29.85
#